data_AF-A0AAX2A603-F1
#
_entry.id   AF-A0AAX2A603-F1
#
_cell.length_a   1.000
_cell.length_b   1.000
_cell.length_c   1.000
_cell.angle_alpha   90.00
_cell.angle_beta   90.00
_cell.angle_gamma   90.00
#
_symmetry.space_group_name_H-M   'P 1'
#
loop_
_entity.id
_entity.type
_entity.pdbx_description
1 polymer ?
#
loop_
_entity_poly.entity_id
_entity_poly.type
_entity_poly.pdbx_seq_one_letter_code
_entity_poly.pdbx_strand_id
1 'polypeptide(L)'
;MFKKIAILAFLSLAVLNANTDIDKTLEDKYASCEKLYDDCLTQCEDKEIPFEKCSAQCETKLYNCQSEIEETIEEKQEATN
;
A
#
# COMPACT_ATOMS: atom_id res chain seq x y z
N MET A 1 -39.40 29.62 -0.54
CA MET A 1 -38.40 29.28 -1.58
C MET A 1 -37.29 28.34 -1.07
N PHE A 2 -37.56 27.44 -0.10
CA PHE A 2 -36.53 26.58 0.53
C PHE A 2 -36.47 25.14 0.01
N LYS A 3 -36.87 24.88 -1.25
CA LYS A 3 -36.91 23.51 -1.80
C LYS A 3 -35.66 23.05 -2.56
N LYS A 4 -34.57 23.82 -2.60
CA LYS A 4 -33.44 23.56 -3.52
C LYS A 4 -32.07 23.25 -2.88
N ILE A 5 -31.94 23.25 -1.55
CA ILE A 5 -30.60 23.17 -0.90
C ILE A 5 -30.17 21.72 -0.56
N ALA A 6 -31.07 20.74 -0.62
CA ALA A 6 -30.75 19.37 -0.21
C ALA A 6 -29.84 18.59 -1.18
N ILE A 7 -29.61 19.08 -2.41
CA ILE A 7 -28.91 18.31 -3.45
C ILE A 7 -27.37 18.48 -3.36
N LEU A 8 -26.88 19.57 -2.78
CA LEU A 8 -25.44 19.85 -2.71
C LEU A 8 -24.69 19.06 -1.62
N ALA A 9 -25.39 18.58 -0.59
CA ALA A 9 -24.78 17.79 0.50
C ALA A 9 -24.52 16.32 0.13
N PHE A 10 -25.18 15.79 -0.90
CA PHE A 10 -24.96 14.42 -1.36
C PHE A 10 -23.72 14.29 -2.26
N LEU A 11 -23.33 15.36 -2.96
CA LEU A 11 -22.13 15.37 -3.80
C LEU A 11 -20.83 15.38 -2.98
N SER A 12 -20.83 15.96 -1.77
CA SER A 12 -19.65 16.02 -0.92
C SER A 12 -19.32 14.71 -0.20
N LEU A 13 -20.30 13.80 -0.03
CA LEU A 13 -20.08 12.46 0.56
C LEU A 13 -19.47 11.48 -0.45
N ALA A 14 -19.77 11.63 -1.74
CA ALA A 14 -19.23 10.74 -2.78
C ALA A 14 -17.72 10.89 -2.97
N VAL A 15 -17.17 12.10 -2.80
CA VAL A 15 -15.73 12.38 -2.93
C VAL A 15 -14.94 11.83 -1.73
N LEU A 16 -15.54 11.82 -0.54
CA LEU A 16 -14.86 11.33 0.67
C LEU A 16 -14.65 9.81 0.66
N ASN A 17 -15.59 9.06 0.06
CA ASN A 17 -15.50 7.60 -0.06
C ASN A 17 -14.49 7.14 -1.14
N ALA A 18 -14.27 7.93 -2.19
CA ALA A 18 -13.35 7.56 -3.27
C ALA A 18 -11.88 7.54 -2.81
N ASN A 19 -11.49 8.44 -1.90
CA ASN A 19 -10.12 8.46 -1.35
C ASN A 19 -9.90 7.37 -0.30
N THR A 20 -10.94 6.99 0.47
CA THR A 20 -10.81 5.96 1.51
C THR A 20 -10.54 4.57 0.92
N ASP A 21 -11.06 4.28 -0.27
CA ASP A 21 -10.77 3.02 -0.97
C ASP A 21 -9.31 2.97 -1.47
N ILE A 22 -8.75 4.10 -1.92
CA ILE A 22 -7.35 4.19 -2.36
C ILE A 22 -6.41 4.05 -1.16
N ASP A 23 -6.68 4.77 -0.06
CA ASP A 23 -5.85 4.72 1.15
C ASP A 23 -5.83 3.32 1.77
N LYS A 24 -6.99 2.65 1.84
CA LYS A 24 -7.06 1.24 2.28
C LYS A 24 -6.30 0.30 1.34
N THR A 25 -6.47 0.47 0.03
CA THR A 25 -5.75 -0.35 -0.95
C THR A 25 -4.23 -0.15 -0.84
N LEU A 26 -3.77 1.04 -0.47
CA LEU A 26 -2.36 1.34 -0.25
C LEU A 26 -1.84 0.65 1.02
N GLU A 27 -2.56 0.82 2.13
CA GLU A 27 -2.26 0.19 3.42
C GLU A 27 -2.20 -1.35 3.27
N ASP A 28 -3.15 -1.95 2.55
CA ASP A 28 -3.18 -3.38 2.26
C ASP A 28 -1.95 -3.85 1.45
N LYS A 29 -1.45 -3.02 0.54
CA LYS A 29 -0.24 -3.32 -0.24
C LYS A 29 1.01 -3.29 0.63
N TYR A 30 1.16 -2.28 1.48
CA TYR A 30 2.29 -2.21 2.42
C TYR A 30 2.25 -3.35 3.44
N ALA A 31 1.09 -3.66 3.99
CA ALA A 31 0.89 -4.80 4.88
C ALA A 31 1.22 -6.14 4.19
N SER A 32 0.95 -6.25 2.88
CA SER A 32 1.34 -7.43 2.09
C SER A 32 2.87 -7.56 1.96
N CYS A 33 3.60 -6.44 1.78
CA CYS A 33 5.06 -6.46 1.78
C CYS A 33 5.63 -6.90 3.14
N GLU A 34 5.08 -6.39 4.25
CA GLU A 34 5.49 -6.79 5.61
C GLU A 34 5.22 -8.27 5.86
N LYS A 35 4.07 -8.78 5.42
CA LYS A 35 3.78 -10.22 5.51
C LYS A 35 4.79 -11.07 4.73
N LEU A 36 5.14 -10.66 3.52
CA LEU A 36 6.16 -11.36 2.72
C LEU A 36 7.55 -11.32 3.38
N TYR A 37 7.86 -10.25 4.11
CA TYR A 37 9.07 -10.13 4.91
C TYR A 37 9.05 -11.12 6.09
N ASP A 38 7.96 -11.18 6.86
CA ASP A 38 7.80 -12.13 7.97
C ASP A 38 7.87 -13.59 7.51
N ASP A 39 7.21 -13.90 6.38
CA ASP A 39 7.27 -15.23 5.75
C ASP A 39 8.71 -15.55 5.28
N CYS A 40 9.47 -14.54 4.83
CA CYS A 40 10.86 -14.67 4.43
C CYS A 40 11.77 -14.94 5.64
N LEU A 41 11.57 -14.22 6.75
CA LEU A 41 12.30 -14.44 7.99
C LEU A 41 12.05 -15.83 8.56
N THR A 42 10.80 -16.29 8.53
CA THR A 42 10.43 -17.65 8.96
C THR A 42 11.20 -18.70 8.16
N GLN A 43 11.31 -18.52 6.83
CA GLN A 43 12.10 -19.41 5.98
C GLN A 43 13.61 -19.33 6.23
N CYS A 44 14.11 -18.24 6.82
CA CYS A 44 15.54 -18.11 7.14
C CYS A 44 15.99 -19.07 8.25
N GLU A 45 15.07 -19.51 9.12
CA GLU A 45 15.36 -20.49 10.16
C GLU A 45 15.70 -21.87 9.57
N ASP A 46 15.14 -22.19 8.40
CA ASP A 46 15.30 -23.49 7.74
C ASP A 46 16.47 -23.54 6.72
N LYS A 47 17.19 -22.43 6.50
CA LYS A 47 18.26 -22.37 5.49
C LYS A 47 19.64 -22.65 6.07
N GLU A 48 20.48 -23.27 5.25
CA GLU A 48 21.90 -23.51 5.57
C GLU A 48 22.78 -22.24 5.54
N ILE A 49 22.20 -21.05 5.26
CA ILE A 49 22.93 -19.78 5.29
C ILE A 49 22.81 -19.11 6.67
N PRO A 50 23.79 -18.30 7.10
CA PRO A 50 23.67 -17.55 8.34
C PRO A 50 22.40 -16.69 8.34
N PHE A 51 21.67 -16.73 9.46
CA PHE A 51 20.41 -15.99 9.61
C PHE A 51 20.57 -14.52 9.24
N GLU A 52 21.64 -13.85 9.70
CA GLU A 52 21.95 -12.44 9.39
C GLU A 52 22.06 -12.17 7.87
N LYS A 53 22.66 -13.10 7.12
CA LYS A 53 22.78 -12.98 5.67
C LYS A 53 21.42 -13.21 4.99
N CYS A 54 20.60 -14.08 5.54
CA CYS A 54 19.26 -14.33 5.03
C CYS A 54 18.31 -13.16 5.33
N SER A 55 18.31 -12.63 6.55
CA SER A 55 17.49 -11.50 6.96
C SER A 55 17.82 -10.25 6.14
N ALA A 56 19.10 -9.98 5.85
CA ALA A 56 19.49 -8.88 4.95
C ALA A 56 18.90 -9.03 3.53
N GLN A 57 18.76 -10.25 3.03
CA GLN A 57 18.06 -10.50 1.75
C GLN A 57 16.56 -10.27 1.86
N CYS A 58 15.94 -10.62 2.99
CA CYS A 58 14.52 -10.34 3.25
C CYS A 58 14.27 -8.83 3.37
N GLU A 59 15.14 -8.08 4.04
CA GLU A 59 15.09 -6.61 4.13
C GLU A 59 15.20 -5.97 2.74
N THR A 60 16.11 -6.47 1.90
CA THR A 60 16.24 -6.01 0.50
C THR A 60 14.93 -6.24 -0.28
N LYS A 61 14.27 -7.38 -0.08
CA LYS A 61 12.97 -7.67 -0.71
C LYS A 61 11.86 -6.77 -0.19
N LEU A 62 11.83 -6.48 1.11
CA LEU A 62 10.88 -5.56 1.71
C LEU A 62 11.03 -4.16 1.10
N TYR A 63 12.27 -3.66 1.05
CA TYR A 63 12.58 -2.37 0.43
C TYR A 63 12.10 -2.31 -1.02
N ASN A 64 12.46 -3.31 -1.84
CA ASN A 64 12.03 -3.35 -3.24
C ASN A 64 10.50 -3.37 -3.38
N CYS A 65 9.80 -4.15 -2.56
CA CYS A 65 8.35 -4.22 -2.57
C CYS A 65 7.70 -2.86 -2.24
N GLN A 66 8.27 -2.13 -1.26
CA GLN A 66 7.79 -0.80 -0.89
C GLN A 66 8.09 0.23 -1.99
N SER A 67 9.27 0.18 -2.61
CA SER A 67 9.62 1.07 -3.73
C SER A 67 8.71 0.84 -4.95
N GLU A 68 8.36 -0.41 -5.30
CA GLU A 68 7.41 -0.68 -6.39
C GLU A 68 6.03 -0.09 -6.13
N ILE A 69 5.60 -0.05 -4.85
CA ILE A 69 4.34 0.61 -4.47
C ILE A 69 4.45 2.12 -4.69
N GLU A 70 5.55 2.75 -4.25
CA GLU A 70 5.79 4.18 -4.42
C GLU A 70 5.84 4.58 -5.89
N GLU A 71 6.59 3.85 -6.72
CA GLU A 71 6.66 4.06 -8.17
C GLU A 71 5.25 3.96 -8.81
N THR A 72 4.45 2.98 -8.41
CA THR A 72 3.06 2.84 -8.90
C THR A 72 2.18 4.05 -8.52
N ILE A 73 2.41 4.68 -7.37
CA ILE A 73 1.70 5.89 -6.95
C ILE A 73 2.11 7.07 -7.82
N GLU A 74 3.42 7.26 -8.01
CA GLU A 74 3.98 8.35 -8.80
C GLU A 74 3.49 8.29 -10.26
N GLU A 75 3.56 7.12 -10.90
CA GLU A 75 3.07 6.92 -12.27
C GLU A 75 1.58 7.24 -12.40
N LYS A 76 0.76 6.88 -11.41
CA LYS A 76 -0.67 7.22 -11.40
C LYS A 76 -0.92 8.71 -11.23
N GLN A 77 -0.08 9.41 -10.47
CA GLN A 77 -0.19 10.86 -10.31
C GLN A 77 0.22 11.60 -11.59
N GLU A 78 1.23 11.11 -12.32
CA GLU A 78 1.65 11.68 -13.61
C GLU A 78 0.61 11.42 -14.71
N ALA A 79 -0.01 10.24 -14.76
CA ALA A 79 -1.03 9.92 -15.77
C ALA A 79 -2.37 10.66 -15.59
N THR A 80 -2.59 11.29 -14.43
CA THR A 80 -3.83 12.00 -14.10
C THR A 80 -3.72 13.54 -14.27
N ASN A 81 -2.52 14.05 -14.57
CA ASN A 81 -2.25 15.47 -14.90
C ASN A 81 -2.20 15.71 -16.41
#